data_AF-A0A9D7P4P3-F1
#
_entry.id   AF-A0A9D7P4P3-F1
#
_cell.length_a   1.000
_cell.length_b   1.000
_cell.length_c   1.000
_cell.angle_alpha   90.00
_cell.angle_beta   90.00
_cell.angle_gamma   90.00
#
_symmetry.space_group_name_H-M   'P 1'
#
loop_
_entity.id
_entity.type
_entity.pdbx_description
1 polymer ?
#
loop_
_entity_poly.entity_id
_entity_poly.type
_entity_poly.pdbx_seq_one_letter_code
_entity_poly.pdbx_strand_id
1 'polypeptide(L)' 'MKRTFGLSLLCVLVSAGIFIWLGSGKAATATVTFNKDVAPIIQKNCQICHRPGEVAPMSFMSYKEVRP' A
#
# COMPACT_ATOMS: atom_id res chain seq x y z
N MET A 1 -47.11 -12.10 12.86
CA MET A 1 -47.21 -11.11 11.75
C MET A 1 -46.25 -9.93 11.90
N LYS A 2 -46.15 -9.24 13.06
CA LYS A 2 -45.22 -8.09 13.22
C LYS A 2 -43.72 -8.46 13.15
N ARG A 3 -43.36 -9.68 13.55
CA ARG A 3 -41.95 -10.17 13.60
C ARG A 3 -41.43 -10.64 12.24
N THR A 4 -42.30 -11.06 11.32
CA THR A 4 -41.93 -11.51 9.97
C THR A 4 -41.68 -10.32 9.02
N PHE A 5 -42.40 -9.21 9.20
CA PHE A 5 -42.14 -7.95 8.48
C PHE A 5 -40.76 -7.35 8.81
N GLY A 6 -40.34 -7.39 10.08
CA GLY A 6 -39.02 -6.89 10.50
C GLY A 6 -37.85 -7.69 9.92
N LEU A 7 -37.98 -9.02 9.81
CA LEU A 7 -36.93 -9.89 9.29
C LEU A 7 -36.74 -9.73 7.77
N SER A 8 -37.83 -9.48 7.03
CA SER A 8 -37.78 -9.24 5.58
C SER A 8 -37.15 -7.88 5.26
N LEU A 9 -37.43 -6.84 6.05
CA LEU A 9 -36.84 -5.51 5.87
C LEU A 9 -35.32 -5.54 6.11
N LEU A 10 -34.88 -6.30 7.12
CA LEU A 10 -33.48 -6.43 7.49
C LEU A 10 -32.67 -7.18 6.41
N CYS A 11 -33.23 -8.21 5.79
CA CYS A 11 -32.59 -8.90 4.65
C CYS A 11 -32.42 -7.99 3.43
N VAL A 12 -33.43 -7.15 3.12
CA VAL A 12 -33.34 -6.20 2.00
C VAL A 12 -32.24 -5.16 2.24
N LEU A 13 -32.12 -4.62 3.45
CA LEU A 13 -31.08 -3.66 3.80
C LEU A 13 -29.67 -4.26 3.75
N VAL A 14 -29.50 -5.51 4.21
CA VAL A 14 -28.21 -6.23 4.16
C VAL A 14 -27.81 -6.52 2.71
N SER A 15 -28.75 -6.99 1.88
CA SER A 15 -28.49 -7.29 0.48
C SER A 15 -28.12 -6.03 -0.34
N ALA A 16 -28.79 -4.90 -0.11
CA ALA A 16 -28.45 -3.63 -0.77
C ALA A 16 -27.05 -3.12 -0.38
N GLY A 17 -26.63 -3.30 0.88
CA GLY A 17 -25.28 -2.93 1.33
C GLY A 17 -24.17 -3.75 0.67
N ILE A 18 -24.42 -5.04 0.41
CA ILE A 18 -23.47 -5.95 -0.26
C ILE A 18 -23.25 -5.55 -1.73
N PHE A 19 -24.31 -5.11 -2.43
CA PHE A 19 -24.20 -4.65 -3.82
C PHE A 19 -23.35 -3.38 -3.98
N ILE A 20 -23.30 -2.52 -2.97
CA ILE A 20 -22.47 -1.30 -2.98
C ILE A 20 -20.98 -1.63 -2.82
N TRP A 21 -20.65 -2.75 -2.15
CA TRP A 21 -19.28 -3.15 -1.86
C TRP A 21 -18.60 -3.88 -3.03
N LEU A 22 -19.35 -4.63 -3.85
CA LEU A 22 -18.79 -5.38 -4.99
C LEU A 22 -18.45 -4.52 -6.22
N GLY A 23 -18.93 -3.27 -6.30
CA GLY A 23 -18.85 -2.45 -7.52
C GLY A 23 -17.56 -1.62 -7.69
N SER A 24 -16.66 -1.57 -6.70
CA SER A 24 -15.55 -0.59 -6.68
C SER A 24 -14.15 -1.20 -6.79
N GLY A 25 -14.00 -2.28 -7.56
CA GLY A 25 -12.70 -2.87 -7.91
C GLY A 25 -11.92 -2.04 -8.93
N LYS A 26 -11.48 -0.83 -8.56
CA LYS A 26 -10.54 -0.06 -9.38
C LYS A 26 -9.17 -0.73 -9.22
N ALA A 27 -8.68 -1.40 -10.28
CA ALA A 27 -7.32 -1.89 -10.32
C ALA A 27 -6.36 -0.69 -10.23
N ALA A 28 -5.94 -0.36 -9.01
CA ALA A 28 -4.96 0.68 -8.78
C ALA A 28 -3.59 0.12 -9.18
N THR A 29 -3.03 0.62 -10.28
CA THR A 29 -1.59 0.51 -10.50
C THR A 29 -0.91 1.20 -9.32
N ALA A 30 -0.29 0.42 -8.44
CA ALA A 30 0.40 0.99 -7.29
C ALA A 30 1.50 1.92 -7.79
N THR A 31 1.39 3.21 -7.47
CA THR A 31 2.43 4.18 -7.78
C THR A 31 3.68 3.82 -6.99
N VAL A 32 4.75 3.49 -7.71
CA VAL A 32 6.05 3.25 -7.10
C VAL A 32 6.62 4.58 -6.62
N THR A 33 7.07 4.62 -5.38
CA THR A 33 7.71 5.80 -4.78
C THR A 33 9.04 5.44 -4.16
N PHE A 34 9.98 6.37 -4.17
CA PHE A 34 11.31 6.14 -3.61
C PHE A 34 11.24 5.71 -2.13
N ASN A 35 10.51 6.46 -1.30
CA ASN A 35 10.48 6.21 0.14
C ASN A 35 9.85 4.87 0.52
N LYS A 36 8.78 4.45 -0.18
CA LYS A 36 8.05 3.23 0.15
C LYS A 36 8.74 1.99 -0.43
N ASP A 37 9.20 2.07 -1.67
CA ASP A 37 9.52 0.88 -2.46
C ASP A 37 11.02 0.73 -2.72
N VAL A 38 11.78 1.83 -2.78
CA VAL A 38 13.19 1.80 -3.20
C VAL A 38 14.15 1.98 -2.01
N ALA A 39 13.89 2.94 -1.13
CA ALA A 39 14.74 3.25 0.01
C ALA A 39 14.97 2.03 0.94
N PRO A 40 13.97 1.19 1.26
CA PRO A 40 14.21 -0.01 2.07
C PRO A 40 15.16 -1.01 1.41
N ILE A 41 15.13 -1.12 0.08
CA ILE A 41 16.00 -2.03 -0.67
C ILE A 41 17.46 -1.53 -0.59
N ILE A 42 17.66 -0.23 -0.80
CA ILE A 42 18.99 0.41 -0.71
C ILE A 42 19.54 0.31 0.70
N GLN A 43 18.73 0.59 1.72
CA GLN A 43 19.13 0.51 3.11
C GLN A 43 19.56 -0.91 3.51
N LYS A 44 18.78 -1.92 3.08
CA LYS A 44 19.06 -3.32 3.44
C LYS A 44 20.29 -3.88 2.73
N ASN A 45 20.47 -3.57 1.44
CA ASN A 45 21.44 -4.30 0.61
C ASN A 45 22.67 -3.47 0.22
N CYS A 46 22.56 -2.13 0.17
CA CYS A 46 23.61 -1.28 -0.38
C CYS A 46 24.30 -0.45 0.71
N GLN A 47 23.56 0.09 1.67
CA GLN A 47 24.12 0.93 2.73
C GLN A 47 25.04 0.18 3.70
N ILE A 48 25.07 -1.14 3.67
CA ILE A 48 26.09 -1.93 4.37
C ILE A 48 27.52 -1.56 3.92
N CYS A 49 27.69 -1.18 2.64
CA CYS A 49 28.98 -0.73 2.11
C CYS A 49 28.97 0.75 1.73
N HIS A 50 27.82 1.29 1.31
CA HIS A 50 27.66 2.66 0.81
C HIS A 50 27.21 3.66 1.88
N ARG A 51 27.91 3.66 3.02
CA ARG A 51 27.76 4.66 4.08
C ARG A 51 29.06 5.42 4.28
N PRO A 52 29.02 6.68 4.76
CA PRO A 52 30.23 7.42 5.08
C PRO A 52 31.09 6.64 6.08
N GLY A 53 32.37 6.44 5.73
CA GLY A 53 33.33 5.69 6.55
C GLY A 53 33.33 4.18 6.33
N GLU A 54 32.45 3.65 5.47
CA GLU A 54 32.47 2.25 5.05
C GLU A 54 33.35 2.04 3.80
N VAL A 55 33.48 0.79 3.38
CA VAL A 55 34.39 0.37 2.29
C VAL A 55 34.07 0.97 0.92
N ALA A 56 32.80 1.31 0.63
CA ALA A 56 32.45 1.86 -0.68
C ALA A 56 32.59 3.40 -0.69
N PRO A 57 33.19 3.97 -1.74
CA PRO A 57 33.55 5.39 -1.78
C PRO A 57 32.36 6.35 -1.94
N MET A 58 31.17 5.85 -2.26
CA MET A 58 29.96 6.66 -2.48
C MET A 58 28.91 6.41 -1.40
N SER A 59 28.28 7.49 -0.92
CA SER A 59 27.21 7.47 0.08
C SER A 59 25.84 7.35 -0.58
N PHE A 60 25.01 6.41 -0.14
CA PHE A 60 23.62 6.25 -0.59
C PHE A 60 22.62 6.61 0.52
N MET A 61 22.84 7.75 1.17
CA MET A 61 22.07 8.18 2.35
C MET A 61 20.85 9.05 1.99
N SER A 62 20.78 9.59 0.78
CA SER A 62 19.68 10.44 0.31
C SER A 62 19.22 10.09 -1.11
N TYR A 63 17.99 10.48 -1.44
CA TYR A 63 17.46 10.33 -2.81
C TYR A 63 18.35 10.98 -3.88
N LYS A 64 18.96 12.13 -3.55
CA LYS A 64 19.73 12.92 -4.50
C LYS A 64 21.04 12.22 -4.93
N GLU A 65 21.58 11.37 -4.06
CA GLU A 65 22.82 10.62 -4.31
C GLU A 65 22.60 9.36 -5.16
N VAL A 66 21.35 8.85 -5.25
CA VAL A 66 21.05 7.56 -5.89
C VAL A 66 20.18 7.69 -7.14
N ARG A 67 19.50 8.82 -7.32
CA ARG A 67 18.73 9.09 -8.54
C ARG A 67 19.67 9.20 -9.77
N PRO A 68 19.20 8.82 -10.98
CA PRO A 68 19.97 8.96 -12.21
C PRO A 68 20.44 10.39 -12.50
#